data_AF-A0A6N7PYC9-F1
#
_entry.id   AF-A0A6N7PYC9-F1
#
_cell.length_a   1.000
_cell.length_b   1.000
_cell.length_c   1.000
_cell.angle_alpha   90.00
_cell.angle_beta   90.00
_cell.angle_gamma   90.00
#
_symmetry.space_group_name_H-M   'P 1'
#
loop_
_entity.id
_entity.type
_entity.pdbx_description
1 polymer ?
#
loop_
_entity_poly.entity_id
_entity_poly.type
_entity_poly.pdbx_seq_one_letter_code
_entity_poly.pdbx_strand_id
1 'polypeptide(L)'
;MKSCRKACSTPADCTKSNIPIYGADNYDCVAGACEYKGCNSSQECTDQFKTTSVCGPSPAPYTSNQCYFPCTTVNDCFHPGAPATKDADNFACVDGLCRDVGCGSTQECIDALKDPALVCAQFPDLPLKTCVRTCGVVADCAPPGSPPTLDEDNFVCVNGLCKSTGCNSDEECNAAGAAIPYVCR
;
A
#
# COMPACT_ATOMS: atom_id res chain seq x y z
N MET A 1 8.28 -7.35 7.99
CA MET A 1 8.18 -6.00 8.58
C MET A 1 6.85 -5.94 9.30
N LYS A 2 6.82 -5.40 10.52
CA LYS A 2 5.55 -5.24 11.25
C LYS A 2 4.74 -4.10 10.64
N SER A 3 3.43 -4.13 10.84
CA SER A 3 2.49 -3.15 10.31
C SER A 3 1.31 -3.02 11.26
N CYS A 4 0.68 -1.84 11.29
CA CYS A 4 -0.58 -1.70 11.99
C CYS A 4 -1.70 -2.39 11.21
N ARG A 5 -2.29 -3.41 11.83
CA ARG A 5 -3.39 -4.19 11.26
C ARG A 5 -4.60 -4.13 12.17
N LYS A 6 -5.79 -4.15 11.59
CA LYS A 6 -7.03 -4.22 12.36
C LYS A 6 -7.00 -5.46 13.25
N ALA A 7 -7.35 -5.31 14.53
CA ALA A 7 -7.43 -6.44 15.44
C ALA A 7 -8.64 -7.33 15.10
N CYS A 8 -8.52 -8.62 15.39
CA CYS A 8 -9.60 -9.58 15.18
C CYS A 8 -9.53 -10.73 16.19
N SER A 9 -10.69 -11.35 16.43
CA SER A 9 -10.81 -12.70 16.99
C SER A 9 -11.25 -13.70 15.91
N THR A 10 -11.95 -13.21 14.89
CA THR A 10 -12.41 -13.99 13.73
C THR A 10 -12.27 -13.19 12.43
N PRO A 11 -12.27 -13.83 11.25
CA PRO A 11 -12.26 -13.10 9.98
C PRO A 11 -13.44 -12.14 9.80
N ALA A 12 -14.57 -12.36 10.47
CA ALA A 12 -15.73 -11.47 10.42
C ALA A 12 -15.42 -10.07 10.98
N ASP A 13 -14.50 -9.98 11.95
CA ASP A 13 -14.07 -8.71 12.54
C ASP A 13 -13.29 -7.86 11.54
N CYS A 14 -12.70 -8.48 10.51
CA CYS A 14 -11.91 -7.81 9.48
C CYS A 14 -12.76 -7.13 8.42
N THR A 15 -14.05 -7.42 8.38
CA THR A 15 -14.91 -7.03 7.28
C THR A 15 -15.19 -5.53 7.23
N LYS A 16 -15.53 -5.06 6.02
CA LYS A 16 -16.12 -3.75 5.80
C LYS A 16 -17.51 -3.93 5.19
N SER A 17 -18.54 -3.45 5.88
CA SER A 17 -19.93 -3.66 5.47
C SER A 17 -20.17 -3.15 4.04
N ASN A 18 -20.93 -3.95 3.27
CA ASN A 18 -21.32 -3.66 1.88
C ASN A 18 -20.16 -3.51 0.88
N ILE A 19 -18.99 -4.06 1.19
CA ILE A 19 -17.86 -4.10 0.27
C ILE A 19 -17.40 -5.55 0.10
N PRO A 20 -17.82 -6.24 -0.99
CA PRO A 20 -17.52 -7.67 -1.19
C PRO A 20 -16.04 -8.01 -1.13
N ILE A 21 -15.17 -7.16 -1.69
CA ILE A 21 -13.71 -7.36 -1.67
C ILE A 21 -13.10 -7.32 -0.25
N TYR A 22 -13.86 -6.83 0.73
CA TYR A 22 -13.52 -6.80 2.14
C TYR A 22 -14.50 -7.66 2.96
N GLY A 23 -14.98 -8.76 2.36
CA GLY A 23 -15.76 -9.80 3.00
C GLY A 23 -14.92 -10.68 3.93
N ALA A 24 -15.58 -11.49 4.78
CA ALA A 24 -14.89 -12.29 5.78
C ALA A 24 -14.01 -13.38 5.15
N ASP A 25 -14.41 -13.86 3.98
CA ASP A 25 -13.70 -14.84 3.17
C ASP A 25 -12.42 -14.29 2.53
N ASN A 26 -12.25 -12.96 2.46
CA ASN A 26 -11.02 -12.32 1.99
C ASN A 26 -9.98 -12.09 3.09
N TYR A 27 -10.26 -12.49 4.33
CA TYR A 27 -9.34 -12.31 5.46
C TYR A 27 -9.09 -13.62 6.21
N ASP A 28 -7.90 -13.71 6.79
CA ASP A 28 -7.61 -14.58 7.92
C ASP A 28 -7.41 -13.73 9.17
N CYS A 29 -7.73 -14.30 10.33
CA CYS A 29 -7.38 -13.71 11.62
C CYS A 29 -6.17 -14.45 12.19
N VAL A 30 -4.97 -13.92 11.99
CA VAL A 30 -3.71 -14.56 12.38
C VAL A 30 -3.09 -13.78 13.53
N ALA A 31 -2.84 -14.46 14.66
CA ALA A 31 -2.26 -13.86 15.86
C ALA A 31 -2.97 -12.56 16.34
N GLY A 32 -4.30 -12.52 16.17
CA GLY A 32 -5.15 -11.39 16.54
C GLY A 32 -5.14 -10.22 15.54
N ALA A 33 -4.55 -10.38 14.35
CA ALA A 33 -4.51 -9.38 13.29
C ALA A 33 -5.20 -9.86 12.00
N CYS A 34 -5.91 -8.94 11.36
CA CYS A 34 -6.50 -9.17 10.05
C CYS A 34 -5.42 -9.26 8.96
N GLU A 35 -5.30 -10.42 8.33
CA GLU A 35 -4.44 -10.64 7.17
C GLU A 35 -5.30 -10.75 5.91
N TYR A 36 -5.07 -9.86 4.95
CA TYR A 36 -5.82 -9.86 3.71
C TYR A 36 -5.29 -10.94 2.75
N LYS A 37 -6.16 -11.87 2.35
CA LYS A 37 -5.86 -12.95 1.41
C LYS A 37 -5.95 -12.54 -0.05
N GLY A 38 -6.58 -11.40 -0.34
CA GLY A 38 -6.87 -10.99 -1.71
C GLY A 38 -8.31 -11.21 -2.11
N CYS A 39 -8.60 -10.93 -3.39
CA CYS A 39 -9.87 -11.28 -4.01
C CYS A 39 -10.02 -12.81 -4.15
N ASN A 40 -11.25 -13.29 -4.04
CA ASN A 40 -11.61 -14.69 -4.32
C ASN A 40 -12.26 -14.84 -5.71
N SER A 41 -12.77 -13.75 -6.28
CA SER A 41 -13.43 -13.76 -7.58
C SER A 41 -13.31 -12.43 -8.33
N SER A 42 -13.36 -12.48 -9.67
CA SER A 42 -13.48 -11.25 -10.48
C SER A 42 -14.79 -10.50 -10.23
N GLN A 43 -15.81 -11.18 -9.70
CA GLN A 43 -17.07 -10.54 -9.33
C GLN A 43 -16.87 -9.56 -8.15
N GLU A 44 -16.10 -9.93 -7.12
CA GLU A 44 -15.76 -8.99 -6.03
C GLU A 44 -15.06 -7.73 -6.54
N CYS A 45 -14.13 -7.90 -7.48
CA CYS A 45 -13.42 -6.79 -8.11
C CYS A 45 -14.37 -5.91 -8.92
N THR A 46 -15.24 -6.52 -9.72
CA THR A 46 -16.24 -5.80 -10.52
C THR A 46 -17.22 -5.03 -9.64
N ASP A 47 -17.70 -5.65 -8.55
CA ASP A 47 -18.64 -5.05 -7.63
C ASP A 47 -18.04 -3.87 -6.87
N GLN A 48 -16.77 -3.96 -6.50
CA GLN A 48 -16.08 -2.89 -5.78
C GLN A 48 -15.74 -1.70 -6.69
N PHE A 49 -15.08 -1.97 -7.82
CA PHE A 49 -14.53 -0.90 -8.66
C PHE A 49 -15.55 -0.40 -9.70
N LYS A 50 -16.69 -1.10 -9.86
CA LYS A 50 -17.70 -0.82 -10.91
C LYS A 50 -17.08 -0.83 -12.32
N THR A 51 -16.10 -1.70 -12.53
CA THR A 51 -15.40 -1.88 -13.81
C THR A 51 -15.26 -3.36 -14.15
N THR A 52 -14.68 -3.70 -15.31
CA THR A 52 -14.34 -5.08 -15.70
C THR A 52 -13.09 -5.65 -15.01
N SER A 53 -12.79 -5.21 -13.79
CA SER A 53 -11.62 -5.66 -13.04
C SER A 53 -11.64 -7.17 -12.80
N VAL A 54 -10.49 -7.80 -12.98
CA VAL A 54 -10.32 -9.25 -12.79
C VAL A 54 -9.52 -9.57 -11.53
N CYS A 55 -9.85 -10.67 -10.89
CA CYS A 55 -9.07 -11.21 -9.80
C CYS A 55 -7.94 -12.07 -10.34
N GLY A 56 -6.69 -11.77 -9.95
CA GLY A 56 -5.53 -12.52 -10.42
C GLY A 56 -4.35 -12.47 -9.46
N PRO A 57 -3.34 -13.32 -9.66
CA PRO A 57 -2.17 -13.39 -8.78
C PRO A 57 -1.37 -12.09 -8.81
N SER A 58 -0.85 -11.70 -7.65
CA SER A 58 0.13 -10.63 -7.57
C SER A 58 1.50 -11.05 -8.06
N PRO A 59 2.29 -10.11 -8.63
CA PRO A 59 3.72 -10.34 -8.79
C PRO A 59 4.38 -10.53 -7.43
N ALA A 60 5.43 -11.36 -7.40
CA ALA A 60 6.27 -11.55 -6.22
C ALA A 60 6.79 -10.19 -5.69
N PRO A 61 6.95 -10.03 -4.37
CA PRO A 61 6.85 -11.05 -3.32
C PRO A 61 5.44 -11.26 -2.76
N TYR A 62 4.43 -10.61 -3.32
CA TYR A 62 3.05 -10.72 -2.82
C TYR A 62 2.44 -12.06 -3.24
N THR A 63 1.75 -12.72 -2.31
CA THR A 63 1.12 -14.03 -2.53
C THR A 63 -0.39 -13.97 -2.65
N SER A 64 -1.01 -12.82 -2.34
CA SER A 64 -2.44 -12.62 -2.43
C SER A 64 -2.88 -12.28 -3.85
N ASN A 65 -4.09 -12.71 -4.21
CA ASN A 65 -4.71 -12.23 -5.44
C ASN A 65 -5.12 -10.77 -5.29
N GLN A 66 -5.05 -10.00 -6.37
CA GLN A 66 -5.45 -8.60 -6.39
C GLN A 66 -6.41 -8.35 -7.54
N CYS A 67 -7.18 -7.28 -7.40
CA CYS A 67 -8.02 -6.79 -8.47
C CYS A 67 -7.18 -5.97 -9.45
N TYR A 68 -7.21 -6.37 -10.71
CA TYR A 68 -6.51 -5.72 -11.80
C TYR A 68 -7.46 -5.15 -12.83
N PHE A 69 -7.17 -3.95 -13.31
CA PHE A 69 -7.84 -3.41 -14.48
C PHE A 69 -7.33 -4.13 -15.74
N PRO A 70 -8.23 -4.56 -16.64
CA PRO A 70 -7.80 -5.06 -17.93
C PRO A 70 -7.26 -3.92 -18.79
N CYS A 71 -6.33 -4.24 -19.69
CA CYS A 71 -5.76 -3.28 -20.62
C CYS A 71 -5.45 -3.94 -21.96
N THR A 72 -5.47 -3.12 -23.00
CA THR A 72 -4.85 -3.41 -24.31
C THR A 72 -3.58 -2.58 -24.47
N THR A 73 -3.58 -1.38 -23.89
CA THR A 73 -2.44 -0.46 -23.88
C THR A 73 -2.27 0.15 -22.48
N VAL A 74 -1.12 0.78 -22.22
CA VAL A 74 -0.89 1.46 -20.93
C VAL A 74 -1.88 2.60 -20.66
N ASN A 75 -2.46 3.20 -21.70
CA ASN A 75 -3.46 4.26 -21.58
C ASN A 75 -4.78 3.79 -20.95
N ASP A 76 -5.00 2.49 -20.87
CA ASP A 76 -6.17 1.91 -20.19
C ASP A 76 -5.97 1.84 -18.67
N CYS A 77 -4.74 2.05 -18.19
CA CYS A 77 -4.35 1.81 -16.79
C CYS A 77 -4.45 3.03 -15.88
N PHE A 78 -4.75 4.20 -16.43
CA PHE A 78 -4.90 5.42 -15.68
C PHE A 78 -6.04 6.26 -16.23
N HIS A 79 -6.53 7.20 -15.43
CA HIS A 79 -7.54 8.15 -15.85
C HIS A 79 -6.89 9.50 -16.20
N PRO A 80 -7.39 10.22 -17.22
CA PRO A 80 -6.97 11.59 -17.47
C PRO A 80 -7.13 12.46 -16.21
N GLY A 81 -6.07 13.16 -15.83
CA GLY A 81 -6.04 13.99 -14.62
C GLY A 81 -5.69 13.24 -13.33
N ALA A 82 -5.26 11.97 -13.42
CA ALA A 82 -4.64 11.30 -12.29
C ALA A 82 -3.40 12.07 -11.78
N PRO A 83 -3.06 11.95 -10.48
CA PRO A 83 -1.79 12.46 -9.96
C PRO A 83 -0.61 11.91 -10.77
N ALA A 84 0.52 12.63 -10.76
CA ALA A 84 1.73 12.21 -11.48
C ALA A 84 2.19 10.80 -11.10
N THR A 85 1.92 10.32 -9.88
CA THR A 85 2.23 8.95 -9.42
C THR A 85 1.25 7.87 -9.85
N LYS A 86 0.27 8.23 -10.67
CA LYS A 86 -0.77 7.35 -11.21
C LYS A 86 -1.06 7.69 -12.67
N ASP A 87 -0.05 8.05 -13.45
CA ASP A 87 -0.17 8.28 -14.88
C ASP A 87 0.45 7.16 -15.73
N ALA A 88 0.59 7.37 -17.04
CA ALA A 88 1.03 6.36 -17.99
C ALA A 88 2.36 5.68 -17.63
N ASP A 89 3.33 6.42 -17.07
CA ASP A 89 4.66 5.88 -16.83
C ASP A 89 4.76 5.04 -15.54
N ASN A 90 3.72 5.08 -14.70
CA ASN A 90 3.59 4.26 -13.50
C ASN A 90 2.95 2.89 -13.74
N PHE A 91 2.51 2.62 -14.97
CA PHE A 91 1.86 1.36 -15.30
C PHE A 91 2.50 0.67 -16.50
N ALA A 92 2.38 -0.66 -16.50
CA ALA A 92 2.62 -1.49 -17.68
C ALA A 92 1.39 -2.34 -17.95
N CYS A 93 1.04 -2.50 -19.23
CA CYS A 93 0.04 -3.48 -19.64
C CYS A 93 0.71 -4.83 -19.90
N VAL A 94 0.60 -5.76 -18.94
CA VAL A 94 1.26 -7.07 -18.98
C VAL A 94 0.20 -8.14 -18.95
N ASP A 95 0.21 -9.02 -19.96
CA ASP A 95 -0.77 -10.11 -20.13
C ASP A 95 -2.23 -9.61 -20.11
N GLY A 96 -2.45 -8.41 -20.66
CA GLY A 96 -3.75 -7.77 -20.70
C GLY A 96 -4.22 -7.18 -19.36
N LEU A 97 -3.32 -7.02 -18.38
CA LEU A 97 -3.61 -6.47 -17.05
C LEU A 97 -2.69 -5.30 -16.71
N CYS A 98 -3.25 -4.27 -16.10
CA CYS A 98 -2.51 -3.13 -15.59
C CYS A 98 -1.67 -3.53 -14.38
N ARG A 99 -0.36 -3.31 -14.48
CA ARG A 99 0.63 -3.56 -13.43
C ARG A 99 1.27 -2.25 -13.02
N ASP A 100 1.28 -1.97 -11.72
CA ASP A 100 2.06 -0.87 -11.17
C ASP A 100 3.56 -1.17 -11.33
N VAL A 101 4.31 -0.25 -11.91
CA VAL A 101 5.77 -0.35 -12.07
C VAL A 101 6.53 0.57 -11.12
N GLY A 102 5.82 1.24 -10.22
CA GLY A 102 6.35 2.22 -9.28
C GLY A 102 6.44 3.61 -9.87
N CYS A 103 7.12 4.50 -9.14
CA CYS A 103 7.41 5.84 -9.65
C CYS A 103 8.37 5.80 -10.84
N GLY A 104 8.16 6.70 -11.80
CA GLY A 104 9.02 6.97 -12.95
C GLY A 104 10.11 8.00 -12.65
N SER A 105 9.84 8.99 -11.80
CA SER A 105 10.82 10.06 -11.49
C SER A 105 10.73 10.65 -10.09
N THR A 106 11.80 11.33 -9.67
CA THR A 106 11.81 12.09 -8.40
C THR A 106 10.82 13.26 -8.44
N GLN A 107 10.70 13.95 -9.58
CA GLN A 107 9.80 15.10 -9.72
C GLN A 107 8.34 14.70 -9.53
N GLU A 108 7.95 13.54 -10.06
CA GLU A 108 6.64 12.93 -9.88
C GLU A 108 6.29 12.71 -8.40
N CYS A 109 7.22 12.19 -7.61
CA CYS A 109 7.04 12.01 -6.16
C CYS A 109 6.86 13.34 -5.44
N ILE A 110 7.69 14.34 -5.76
CA ILE A 110 7.61 15.68 -5.19
C ILE A 110 6.26 16.32 -5.55
N ASP A 111 5.82 16.20 -6.80
CA ASP A 111 4.58 16.81 -7.27
C ASP A 111 3.32 16.13 -6.72
N ALA A 112 3.34 14.80 -6.57
CA ALA A 112 2.20 14.07 -6.05
C ALA A 112 2.00 14.27 -4.54
N LEU A 113 3.09 14.28 -3.77
CA LEU A 113 3.04 14.32 -2.30
C LEU A 113 3.39 15.69 -1.70
N LYS A 114 3.76 16.66 -2.53
CA LYS A 114 4.11 18.04 -2.14
C LYS A 114 5.24 18.10 -1.11
N ASP A 115 6.21 17.21 -1.26
CA ASP A 115 7.36 17.09 -0.35
C ASP A 115 8.67 17.09 -1.14
N PRO A 116 9.49 18.16 -1.06
CA PRO A 116 10.73 18.26 -1.82
C PRO A 116 11.83 17.30 -1.33
N ALA A 117 11.65 16.64 -0.19
CA ALA A 117 12.60 15.65 0.33
C ALA A 117 12.38 14.25 -0.25
N LEU A 118 11.39 14.06 -1.15
CA LEU A 118 11.14 12.76 -1.77
C LEU A 118 12.01 12.52 -3.00
N VAL A 119 12.39 11.26 -3.19
CA VAL A 119 13.00 10.74 -4.40
C VAL A 119 12.28 9.49 -4.86
N CYS A 120 12.36 9.20 -6.15
CA CYS A 120 11.93 7.91 -6.68
C CYS A 120 13.07 6.89 -6.57
N ALA A 121 12.95 5.98 -5.61
CA ALA A 121 14.01 5.02 -5.29
C ALA A 121 13.45 3.63 -5.00
N GLN A 122 14.28 2.60 -5.19
CA GLN A 122 13.95 1.22 -4.89
C GLN A 122 14.90 0.69 -3.81
N PHE A 123 14.33 0.13 -2.74
CA PHE A 123 15.11 -0.66 -1.79
C PHE A 123 15.36 -2.07 -2.35
N PRO A 124 16.51 -2.71 -2.04
CA PRO A 124 16.82 -4.05 -2.55
C PRO A 124 15.79 -5.13 -2.21
N ASP A 125 15.04 -4.95 -1.12
CA ASP A 125 14.01 -5.87 -0.64
C ASP A 125 12.59 -5.51 -1.11
N LEU A 126 12.44 -4.50 -1.96
CA LEU A 126 11.15 -4.11 -2.53
C LEU A 126 11.10 -4.36 -4.04
N PRO A 127 9.96 -4.83 -4.57
CA PRO A 127 9.82 -5.16 -5.99
C PRO A 127 9.77 -3.95 -6.91
N LEU A 128 9.35 -2.79 -6.40
CA LEU A 128 9.08 -1.59 -7.18
C LEU A 128 9.80 -0.37 -6.61
N LYS A 129 10.08 0.62 -7.47
CA LYS A 129 10.46 1.95 -7.01
C LYS A 129 9.27 2.60 -6.32
N THR A 130 9.52 3.32 -5.24
CA THR A 130 8.49 4.07 -4.52
C THR A 130 9.00 5.45 -4.17
N CYS A 131 8.09 6.34 -3.81
CA CYS A 131 8.43 7.65 -3.30
C CYS A 131 8.95 7.50 -1.87
N VAL A 132 10.25 7.77 -1.70
CA VAL A 132 10.96 7.61 -0.43
C VAL A 132 11.57 8.95 -0.03
N ARG A 133 11.45 9.31 1.24
CA ARG A 133 12.08 10.51 1.78
C ARG A 133 13.59 10.31 1.93
N THR A 134 14.39 11.31 1.58
CA THR A 134 15.83 11.29 1.83
C THR A 134 16.14 11.66 3.28
N CYS A 135 17.27 11.19 3.79
CA CYS A 135 17.74 11.49 5.15
C CYS A 135 19.26 11.65 5.21
N GLY A 136 19.73 12.55 6.07
CA GLY A 136 21.09 12.52 6.62
C GLY A 136 21.13 11.80 7.97
N VAL A 137 20.05 11.92 8.75
CA VAL A 137 19.82 11.24 10.02
C VAL A 137 18.38 10.73 10.10
N VAL A 138 18.09 9.81 11.03
CA VAL A 138 16.76 9.20 11.14
C VAL A 138 15.65 10.21 11.47
N ALA A 139 15.95 11.28 12.23
CA ALA A 139 15.01 12.37 12.50
C ALA A 139 14.47 13.06 11.23
N ASP A 140 15.20 13.01 10.10
CA ASP A 140 14.73 13.58 8.83
C ASP A 140 13.54 12.80 8.23
N CYS A 141 13.35 11.55 8.68
CA CYS A 141 12.31 10.64 8.19
C CYS A 141 10.93 10.89 8.79
N ALA A 142 10.86 11.63 9.90
CA ALA A 142 9.64 11.93 10.60
C ALA A 142 9.37 13.44 10.55
N PRO A 143 8.57 13.93 9.59
CA PRO A 143 8.17 15.33 9.54
C PRO A 143 7.57 15.81 10.87
N PRO A 144 7.73 17.10 11.23
CA PRO A 144 7.08 17.64 12.41
C PRO A 144 5.56 17.41 12.39
N GLY A 145 5.01 16.89 13.49
CA GLY A 145 3.58 16.58 13.61
C GLY A 145 3.17 15.24 13.00
N SER A 146 4.12 14.37 12.64
CA SER A 146 3.82 13.01 12.23
C SER A 146 3.07 12.24 13.32
N PRO A 147 2.11 11.36 12.96
CA PRO A 147 1.48 10.48 13.93
C PRO A 147 2.52 9.50 14.52
N PRO A 148 2.23 8.88 15.67
CA PRO A 148 3.16 7.94 16.30
C PRO A 148 3.58 6.77 15.42
N THR A 149 2.83 6.43 14.37
CA THR A 149 3.20 5.36 13.42
C THR A 149 4.16 5.78 12.32
N LEU A 150 4.49 7.08 12.28
CA LEU A 150 5.37 7.70 11.32
C LEU A 150 6.37 8.61 12.04
N ASP A 151 6.67 8.34 13.30
CA ASP A 151 7.67 9.10 14.04
C ASP A 151 9.08 8.50 13.86
N GLU A 152 10.09 9.12 14.48
CA GLU A 152 11.50 8.79 14.28
C GLU A 152 11.83 7.31 14.56
N ASP A 153 11.13 6.67 15.50
CA ASP A 153 11.42 5.30 15.92
C ASP A 153 10.90 4.23 14.93
N ASN A 154 10.06 4.63 13.97
CA ASN A 154 9.53 3.77 12.90
C ASN A 154 10.40 3.79 11.63
N PHE A 155 11.56 4.42 11.67
CA PHE A 155 12.46 4.52 10.53
C PHE A 155 13.91 4.18 10.86
N VAL A 156 14.63 3.83 9.81
CA VAL A 156 16.10 3.83 9.78
C VAL A 156 16.55 4.59 8.54
N CYS A 157 17.65 5.34 8.67
CA CYS A 157 18.28 6.00 7.53
C CYS A 157 19.30 5.07 6.88
N VAL A 158 18.99 4.54 5.70
CA VAL A 158 19.85 3.58 4.99
C VAL A 158 20.25 4.16 3.64
N ASN A 159 21.55 4.40 3.45
CA ASN A 159 22.10 4.99 2.23
C ASN A 159 21.42 6.32 1.83
N GLY A 160 21.10 7.14 2.82
CA GLY A 160 20.43 8.41 2.62
C GLY A 160 18.93 8.32 2.31
N LEU A 161 18.31 7.16 2.49
CA LEU A 161 16.88 6.92 2.28
C LEU A 161 16.20 6.46 3.56
N CYS A 162 15.02 7.02 3.83
CA CYS A 162 14.17 6.64 4.95
C CYS A 162 13.49 5.29 4.69
N LYS A 163 13.95 4.25 5.38
CA LYS A 163 13.30 2.93 5.33
C LYS A 163 12.46 2.74 6.58
N SER A 164 11.17 2.48 6.40
CA SER A 164 10.30 2.14 7.52
C SER A 164 10.72 0.80 8.13
N THR A 165 10.73 0.73 9.46
CA THR A 165 10.90 -0.50 10.24
C THR A 165 9.56 -1.13 10.60
N GLY A 166 8.46 -0.41 10.32
CA GLY A 166 7.12 -0.74 10.75
C GLY A 166 6.78 -0.14 12.12
N CYS A 167 5.67 -0.60 12.68
CA CYS A 167 5.27 -0.22 14.03
C CYS A 167 6.13 -0.93 15.10
N ASN A 168 6.18 -0.32 16.28
CA ASN A 168 6.89 -0.79 17.45
C ASN A 168 5.95 -1.35 18.53
N SER A 169 4.70 -0.86 18.60
CA SER A 169 3.74 -1.27 19.63
C SER A 169 2.27 -1.25 19.18
N ASP A 170 1.40 -1.95 19.91
CA ASP A 170 -0.04 -1.89 19.67
C ASP A 170 -0.58 -0.49 20.04
N GLU A 171 -0.01 0.15 21.07
CA GLU A 171 -0.34 1.51 21.49
C GLU A 171 -0.13 2.53 20.37
N GLU A 172 1.01 2.45 19.68
CA GLU A 172 1.33 3.28 18.51
C GLU A 172 0.25 3.17 17.42
N CYS A 173 -0.15 1.94 17.10
CA CYS A 173 -1.21 1.69 16.12
C CYS A 173 -2.59 2.21 16.55
N ASN A 174 -2.84 2.35 17.86
CA ASN A 174 -4.11 2.84 18.40
C ASN A 174 -4.12 4.36 18.66
N ALA A 175 -2.96 5.02 18.60
CA ALA A 175 -2.84 6.44 18.95
C ALA A 175 -3.66 7.39 18.05
N ALA A 176 -4.11 6.92 16.88
CA ALA A 176 -4.96 7.69 15.96
C ALA A 176 -6.46 7.71 16.35
N GLY A 177 -6.86 7.10 17.48
CA GLY A 177 -8.23 7.19 18.00
C GLY A 177 -9.28 6.47 17.14
N ALA A 178 -8.89 5.42 16.42
CA ALA A 178 -9.81 4.63 15.63
C ALA A 178 -10.85 3.93 16.53
N ALA A 179 -12.11 3.87 16.07
CA ALA A 179 -13.20 3.19 16.78
C ALA A 179 -13.00 1.66 16.90
N ILE A 180 -12.01 1.11 16.21
CA ILE A 180 -11.67 -0.32 16.20
C ILE A 180 -10.18 -0.43 16.53
N PRO A 181 -9.78 -1.31 17.46
CA PRO A 181 -8.37 -1.47 17.83
C PRO A 181 -7.53 -1.98 16.66
N TYR A 182 -6.31 -1.48 16.57
CA TYR A 182 -5.25 -1.98 15.70
C TYR A 182 -4.14 -2.63 16.54
N VAL A 183 -3.46 -3.60 15.95
CA VAL A 183 -2.31 -4.30 16.56
C VAL A 183 -1.12 -4.21 15.63
N CYS A 184 0.07 -4.16 16.22
CA CYS A 184 1.32 -4.11 15.51
C CYS A 184 1.84 -5.52 15.21
N ARG A 185 1.66 -5.99 13.98
CA ARG A 185 2.01 -7.36 13.56
C ARG A 185 2.72 -7.39 12.21
#